data_AF-A0A1G7KDJ7-F1
#
_entry.id   AF-A0A1G7KDJ7-F1
#
_cell.length_a   1.000
_cell.length_b   1.000
_cell.length_c   1.000
_cell.angle_alpha   90.00
_cell.angle_beta   90.00
_cell.angle_gamma   90.00
#
_symmetry.space_group_name_H-M   'P 1'
#
loop_
_entity.id
_entity.type
_entity.pdbx_description
1 polymer ?
#
loop_
_entity_poly.entity_id
_entity_poly.type
_entity_poly.pdbx_seq_one_letter_code
_entity_poly.pdbx_strand_id
1 'polypeptide(L)'
;MRAVARVAMIVAGMTMAVPALAGERTGYVQIAAGDLSGAERTLQAERRIFPDRPELMLNLAAIYAATNRASEARSLYSDVLRRDVVQMDMPSGAVVSSHAVAQAGLNRLAPTMASR
;
A
#
# COMPACT_ATOMS: atom_id res chain seq x y z
N MET A 1 42.27 -41.02 -24.13
CA MET A 1 42.31 -39.58 -23.81
C MET A 1 40.94 -39.18 -23.26
N ARG A 2 40.86 -38.78 -22.00
CA ARG A 2 39.64 -38.27 -21.34
C ARG A 2 39.82 -36.77 -21.12
N ALA A 3 38.90 -35.96 -21.63
CA ALA A 3 38.55 -34.67 -21.04
C ALA A 3 37.23 -34.22 -21.65
N VAL A 4 36.16 -34.37 -20.87
CA VAL A 4 34.85 -33.75 -21.11
C VAL A 4 34.88 -32.43 -20.34
N ALA A 5 34.66 -31.31 -21.01
CA ALA A 5 34.46 -30.02 -20.35
C ALA A 5 33.02 -29.55 -20.60
N ARG A 6 32.27 -29.45 -19.50
CA ARG A 6 30.91 -28.91 -19.41
C ARG A 6 30.96 -27.43 -19.00
N VAL A 7 29.81 -26.77 -19.15
CA VAL A 7 29.36 -25.53 -18.46
C VAL A 7 29.94 -24.25 -19.10
N ALA A 8 29.18 -23.19 -19.38
CA ALA A 8 28.06 -22.63 -18.62
C ALA A 8 27.02 -21.92 -19.51
N MET A 9 25.73 -22.16 -19.21
CA MET A 9 24.65 -21.22 -19.54
C MET A 9 24.85 -19.94 -18.72
N ILE A 10 24.97 -18.80 -19.38
CA ILE A 10 24.80 -17.49 -18.75
C ILE A 10 23.32 -17.15 -18.87
N VAL A 11 22.55 -17.40 -17.81
CA VAL A 11 21.23 -16.77 -17.65
C VAL A 11 21.49 -15.33 -17.22
N ALA A 12 21.40 -14.41 -18.17
CA ALA A 12 21.41 -12.99 -17.89
C ALA A 12 20.13 -12.64 -17.11
N GLY A 13 20.22 -12.63 -15.79
CA GLY A 13 19.19 -12.11 -14.91
C GLY A 13 19.06 -10.60 -15.12
N MET A 14 18.05 -10.18 -15.89
CA MET A 14 17.61 -8.79 -15.91
C MET A 14 16.96 -8.49 -14.56
N THR A 15 17.75 -8.03 -13.60
CA THR A 15 17.22 -7.34 -12.43
C THR A 15 16.68 -5.99 -12.88
N MET A 16 15.42 -5.97 -13.33
CA MET A 16 14.68 -4.72 -13.44
C MET A 16 14.56 -4.16 -12.03
N ALA A 17 15.47 -3.27 -11.65
CA ALA A 17 15.33 -2.44 -10.48
C ALA A 17 14.13 -1.52 -10.75
N VAL A 18 12.94 -1.98 -10.38
CA VAL A 18 11.77 -1.10 -10.33
C VAL A 18 12.09 -0.03 -9.28
N PRO A 19 12.14 1.25 -9.64
CA PRO A 19 12.45 2.28 -8.66
C PRO A 19 11.29 2.30 -7.66
N ALA A 20 11.56 1.94 -6.40
CA ALA A 20 10.57 1.91 -5.32
C ALA A 20 9.81 3.25 -5.16
N LEU A 21 10.43 4.36 -5.59
CA LEU A 21 9.84 5.70 -5.62
C LEU A 21 8.75 5.91 -6.69
N ALA A 22 8.74 5.10 -7.76
CA ALA A 22 7.72 5.20 -8.80
C ALA A 22 6.41 4.53 -8.36
N GLY A 23 6.50 3.43 -7.60
CA GLY A 23 5.33 2.72 -7.07
C GLY A 23 4.48 3.60 -6.16
N GLU A 24 5.11 4.15 -5.11
CA GLU A 24 4.44 4.97 -4.09
C GLU A 24 3.60 6.11 -4.72
N ARG A 25 4.12 6.73 -5.78
CA ARG A 25 3.41 7.76 -6.56
C ARG A 25 2.34 7.19 -7.49
N THR A 26 2.54 5.99 -8.04
CA THR A 26 1.62 5.37 -9.02
C THR A 26 0.28 5.01 -8.36
N GLY A 27 0.30 4.35 -7.19
CA GLY A 27 -0.94 4.01 -6.48
C GLY A 27 -1.76 5.25 -6.11
N TYR A 28 -1.10 6.31 -5.66
CA TYR A 28 -1.73 7.59 -5.36
C TYR A 28 -2.33 8.27 -6.61
N VAL A 29 -1.59 8.30 -7.73
CA VAL A 29 -2.08 8.87 -8.99
C VAL A 29 -3.33 8.14 -9.50
N GLN A 30 -3.38 6.81 -9.36
CA GLN A 30 -4.55 6.02 -9.74
C GLN A 30 -5.76 6.33 -8.84
N ILE A 31 -5.56 6.52 -7.53
CA ILE A 31 -6.63 6.98 -6.63
C ILE A 31 -7.15 8.35 -7.08
N ALA A 32 -6.26 9.30 -7.36
CA ALA A 32 -6.64 10.64 -7.81
C ALA A 32 -7.38 10.63 -9.16
N ALA A 33 -7.08 9.68 -10.03
CA ALA A 33 -7.77 9.46 -11.31
C ALA A 33 -9.08 8.65 -11.17
N GLY A 34 -9.41 8.14 -9.98
CA GLY A 34 -10.59 7.31 -9.75
C GLY A 34 -10.43 5.83 -10.15
N ASP A 35 -9.24 5.41 -10.60
CA ASP A 35 -8.92 4.01 -10.89
C ASP A 35 -8.61 3.24 -9.59
N LEU A 36 -9.64 3.05 -8.77
CA LEU A 36 -9.50 2.37 -7.47
C LEU A 36 -9.08 0.91 -7.63
N SER A 37 -9.48 0.25 -8.72
CA SER A 37 -9.12 -1.15 -9.00
C SER A 37 -7.65 -1.28 -9.40
N GLY A 38 -7.14 -0.39 -10.24
CA GLY A 38 -5.72 -0.30 -10.56
C GLY A 38 -4.89 0.05 -9.34
N ALA A 39 -5.32 1.06 -8.57
CA ALA A 39 -4.66 1.48 -7.34
C ALA A 39 -4.54 0.33 -6.33
N GLU A 40 -5.60 -0.45 -6.12
CA GLU A 40 -5.57 -1.61 -5.21
C GLU A 40 -4.50 -2.62 -5.65
N ARG A 41 -4.46 -2.99 -6.94
CA ARG A 41 -3.48 -3.95 -7.45
C ARG A 41 -2.05 -3.45 -7.27
N THR A 42 -1.80 -2.18 -7.60
CA THR A 42 -0.51 -1.52 -7.47
C THR A 42 -0.05 -1.51 -6.00
N LEU A 43 -0.90 -1.01 -5.09
CA LEU A 43 -0.58 -0.92 -3.67
C LEU A 43 -0.42 -2.29 -3.00
N GLN A 44 -1.17 -3.30 -3.41
CA GLN A 44 -0.96 -4.67 -2.93
C GLN A 44 0.38 -5.23 -3.39
N ALA A 45 0.80 -4.97 -4.62
CA ALA A 45 2.11 -5.39 -5.11
C ALA A 45 3.24 -4.71 -4.33
N GLU A 46 3.13 -3.40 -4.08
CA GLU A 46 4.10 -2.66 -3.27
C GLU A 46 4.15 -3.12 -1.82
N ARG A 47 2.99 -3.40 -1.21
CA ARG A 47 2.93 -3.85 0.18
C ARG A 47 3.57 -5.23 0.37
N ARG A 48 3.63 -6.07 -0.66
CA ARG A 48 4.42 -7.32 -0.60
C ARG A 48 5.92 -7.06 -0.47
N ILE A 49 6.40 -5.91 -0.97
CA ILE A 49 7.80 -5.49 -0.89
C ILE A 49 8.05 -4.71 0.41
N PHE A 50 7.11 -3.84 0.80
CA PHE A 50 7.20 -2.99 1.98
C PHE A 50 6.00 -3.19 2.92
N PRO A 51 5.93 -4.32 3.66
CA PRO A 51 4.74 -4.72 4.42
C PRO A 51 4.41 -3.81 5.61
N ASP A 52 5.38 -3.03 6.07
CA ASP A 52 5.30 -2.22 7.29
C ASP A 52 5.07 -0.72 7.02
N ARG A 53 5.01 -0.30 5.74
CA ARG A 53 4.78 1.10 5.38
C ARG A 53 3.34 1.51 5.68
N PRO A 54 3.09 2.43 6.64
CA PRO A 54 1.74 2.85 6.99
C PRO A 54 1.02 3.52 5.81
N GLU A 55 1.74 4.20 4.92
CA GLU A 55 1.18 4.88 3.75
C GLU A 55 0.42 3.91 2.84
N LEU A 56 1.01 2.73 2.57
CA LEU A 56 0.39 1.69 1.76
C LEU A 56 -0.87 1.12 2.42
N MET A 57 -0.82 0.93 3.74
CA MET A 57 -1.94 0.43 4.53
C MET A 57 -3.09 1.43 4.57
N LEU A 58 -2.79 2.72 4.77
CA LEU A 58 -3.76 3.81 4.81
C LEU A 58 -4.43 4.01 3.46
N ASN A 59 -3.67 4.00 2.36
CA ASN A 59 -4.22 4.13 1.01
C ASN A 59 -5.11 2.94 0.63
N LEU A 60 -4.70 1.71 0.95
CA LEU A 60 -5.55 0.52 0.77
C LEU A 60 -6.82 0.58 1.63
N ALA A 61 -6.71 1.04 2.89
CA ALA A 61 -7.87 1.19 3.76
C ALA A 61 -8.86 2.23 3.23
N ALA A 62 -8.37 3.33 2.66
CA ALA A 62 -9.18 4.34 2.01
C ALA A 62 -9.92 3.79 0.79
N ILE A 63 -9.24 3.01 -0.06
CA ILE A 63 -9.86 2.29 -1.18
C ILE A 63 -10.96 1.36 -0.67
N TYR A 64 -10.68 0.54 0.35
CA TYR A 64 -11.66 -0.41 0.90
C TYR A 64 -12.86 0.29 1.51
N ALA A 65 -12.68 1.42 2.18
CA ALA A 65 -13.79 2.23 2.66
C ALA A 65 -14.64 2.76 1.48
N ALA A 66 -14.01 3.27 0.43
CA ALA A 66 -14.69 3.79 -0.76
C ALA A 66 -15.44 2.71 -1.55
N THR A 67 -14.98 1.46 -1.51
CA THR A 67 -15.60 0.31 -2.20
C THR A 67 -16.47 -0.55 -1.28
N ASN A 68 -17.01 0.02 -0.19
CA ASN A 68 -17.93 -0.64 0.75
C ASN A 68 -17.37 -1.91 1.43
N ARG A 69 -16.05 -2.03 1.56
CA ARG A 69 -15.30 -3.11 2.22
C ARG A 69 -14.87 -2.68 3.62
N ALA A 70 -15.84 -2.30 4.45
CA ALA A 70 -15.60 -1.64 5.73
C ALA A 70 -14.84 -2.50 6.76
N SER A 71 -15.00 -3.82 6.73
CA SER A 71 -14.27 -4.75 7.61
C SER A 71 -12.77 -4.74 7.30
N GLU A 72 -12.41 -4.82 6.03
CA GLU A 72 -11.02 -4.82 5.55
C GLU A 72 -10.35 -3.46 5.78
N ALA A 73 -11.09 -2.37 5.52
CA ALA A 73 -10.64 -1.02 5.86
C ALA A 73 -10.34 -0.89 7.37
N ARG A 74 -11.26 -1.35 8.22
CA ARG A 74 -11.09 -1.32 9.68
C ARG A 74 -9.88 -2.15 10.13
N SER A 75 -9.65 -3.31 9.52
CA SER A 75 -8.45 -4.11 9.81
C SER A 75 -7.19 -3.30 9.52
N LEU A 76 -7.06 -2.74 8.32
CA LEU A 76 -5.85 -2.00 7.93
C LEU A 76 -5.61 -0.75 8.79
N TYR A 77 -6.64 0.03 9.08
CA TYR A 77 -6.49 1.16 10.00
C TYR A 77 -6.06 0.72 11.40
N SER A 78 -6.65 -0.36 11.91
CA SER A 78 -6.26 -0.91 13.22
C SER A 78 -4.83 -1.43 13.21
N ASP A 79 -4.36 -1.97 12.09
CA ASP A 79 -2.98 -2.44 11.93
C ASP A 79 -1.99 -1.27 11.97
N VAL A 80 -2.33 -0.12 11.38
CA VAL A 80 -1.49 1.09 11.46
C VAL A 80 -1.34 1.56 12.91
N LEU A 81 -2.42 1.51 13.71
CA LEU A 81 -2.39 1.91 15.12
C LEU A 81 -1.52 1.02 16.00
N ARG A 82 -1.18 -0.20 15.56
CA ARG A 82 -0.29 -1.13 16.29
C ARG A 82 1.18 -1.00 15.90
N ARG A 83 1.51 -0.06 15.01
CA ARG A 83 2.86 0.20 14.51
C ARG A 83 3.38 1.53 15.01
N ASP A 84 4.67 1.77 14.78
CA ASP A 84 5.30 3.05 15.09
C ASP A 84 4.60 4.21 14.39
N VAL A 85 4.55 5.34 15.09
CA VAL A 85 3.98 6.58 14.57
C VAL A 85 4.93 7.14 13.51
N VAL A 86 4.40 7.45 12.33
CA VAL A 86 5.15 8.05 11.22
C VAL A 86 4.53 9.38 10.86
N GLN A 87 5.34 10.42 10.70
CA GLN A 87 4.89 11.72 10.19
C GLN A 87 4.79 11.66 8.68
N MET A 88 3.66 12.10 8.14
CA MET A 88 3.33 11.98 6.73
C MET A 88 2.98 13.35 6.16
N ASP A 89 3.55 13.66 5.00
CA ASP A 89 3.16 14.80 4.18
C ASP A 89 1.86 14.47 3.45
N MET A 90 0.80 15.23 3.74
CA MET A 90 -0.49 15.06 3.08
C MET A 90 -0.56 15.88 1.80
N PRO A 91 -1.41 15.50 0.83
CA PRO A 91 -1.66 16.30 -0.37
C PRO A 91 -2.13 17.73 -0.10
N SER A 92 -2.72 17.98 1.06
CA SER A 92 -3.11 19.32 1.51
C SER A 92 -1.94 20.21 1.94
N GLY A 93 -0.72 19.68 2.00
CA GLY A 93 0.46 20.35 2.56
C GLY A 93 0.57 20.25 4.09
N ALA A 94 -0.38 19.60 4.76
CA ALA A 94 -0.31 19.36 6.19
C ALA A 94 0.60 18.17 6.51
N VAL A 95 1.33 18.25 7.63
CA VAL A 95 2.03 17.11 8.22
C VAL A 95 1.13 16.49 9.29
N VAL A 96 0.76 15.23 9.14
CA VAL A 96 -0.07 14.50 10.11
C VAL A 96 0.57 13.16 10.45
N SER A 97 0.22 12.58 11.59
CA SER A 97 0.72 11.26 11.94
C SER A 97 -0.09 10.15 11.28
N SER A 98 0.56 9.02 10.98
CA SER A 98 -0.08 7.79 10.49
C SER A 98 -1.25 7.35 11.38
N HIS A 99 -1.10 7.49 12.70
CA HIS A 99 -2.15 7.21 13.68
C HIS A 99 -3.32 8.17 13.57
N ALA A 100 -3.08 9.48 13.37
CA ALA A 100 -4.15 10.45 13.18
C ALA A 100 -4.98 10.15 11.92
N VAL A 101 -4.33 9.76 10.82
CA VAL A 101 -5.03 9.35 9.59
C VAL A 101 -5.86 8.08 9.84
N ALA A 102 -5.28 7.07 10.51
CA ALA A 102 -5.98 5.82 10.82
C ALA A 102 -7.21 6.05 11.70
N GLN A 103 -7.08 6.87 12.76
CA GLN A 103 -8.19 7.19 13.65
C GLN A 103 -9.29 7.96 12.91
N ALA A 104 -8.93 8.92 12.07
CA ALA A 104 -9.89 9.63 11.24
C ALA A 104 -10.63 8.68 10.28
N GLY A 105 -9.93 7.69 9.70
CA GLY A 105 -10.52 6.62 8.90
C GLY A 105 -11.54 5.79 9.68
N LEU A 106 -11.16 5.30 10.86
CA LEU A 106 -12.05 4.52 11.74
C LEU A 106 -13.30 5.30 12.18
N ASN A 107 -13.14 6.57 12.52
CA ASN A 107 -14.26 7.43 12.92
C ASN A 107 -15.27 7.59 11.77
N ARG A 108 -14.80 7.68 10.52
CA ARG A 108 -15.68 7.74 9.33
C ARG A 108 -16.39 6.41 9.04
N LEU A 109 -15.87 5.27 9.50
CA LEU A 109 -16.50 3.95 9.38
C LEU A 109 -17.55 3.67 10.48
N ALA A 110 -17.58 4.45 11.56
CA ALA A 110 -18.50 4.27 12.69
C ALA A 110 -20.00 4.52 12.40
N PRO A 111 -20.42 5.38 11.45
CA PRO A 111 -21.84 5.66 11.24
C PRO A 111 -22.65 4.53 10.61
N THR A 112 -22.03 3.51 10.03
CA THR A 112 -22.77 2.48 9.24
C THR A 112 -23.34 1.34 10.09
N MET A 113 -23.07 1.30 11.41
CA MET A 113 -23.53 0.22 12.30
C MET A 113 -24.72 0.60 13.21
N ALA A 114 -25.07 1.88 13.34
CA ALA A 114 -26.13 2.33 14.24
C ALA A 114 -27.52 2.42 13.60
N SER A 115 -27.68 2.01 12.35
CA SER A 115 -28.91 2.20 11.56
C SER A 115 -29.55 0.90 11.05
N ARG A 116 -29.34 -0.24 11.72
CA ARG A 116 -30.02 -1.51 11.41
C ARG A 116 -30.79 -2.05 12.59
#